data_AF-A0A5N5MXN3-F1
#
_entry.id   AF-A0A5N5MXN3-F1
#
_cell.length_a   1.000
_cell.length_b   1.000
_cell.length_c   1.000
_cell.angle_alpha   90.00
_cell.angle_beta   90.00
_cell.angle_gamma   90.00
#
_symmetry.space_group_name_H-M   'P 1'
#
loop_
_entity.id
_entity.type
_entity.pdbx_description
1 polymer ?
#
loop_
_entity_poly.entity_id
_entity_poly.type
_entity_poly.pdbx_seq_one_letter_code
_entity_poly.pdbx_strand_id
1 'polypeptide(L)'
;MFCGQRSANLWKPDFGERRECDVGLNASDPCCYSSREPIGIQCRLKPNQQCSPSQGLCCSSGCVFKTSGLLCEEDSECRMKSMCTGTSATCPQPAAKPNMTLCSLGTRVCLNGECSRSLCVLHSLEQCDCPGENKKEKCHMCCQQRGNPNTCASTTSSVLSMYFKGQRVALVPGSPCHKNQGYCDHFQTCRLLDADGPIARLKNSFLNLREFDDVADWMKAHWWAILLGILGVSAVMAGTVCLFGHTLESVDREETTR
;
A
#
# COMPACT_ATOMS: atom_id res chain seq x y z
N MET A 1 14.43 9.70 -19.66
CA MET A 1 13.25 10.59 -19.63
C MET A 1 13.13 11.29 -20.99
N PHE A 2 11.94 11.47 -21.57
CA PHE A 2 11.76 12.18 -22.86
C PHE A 2 11.42 13.67 -22.67
N CYS A 3 11.81 14.51 -23.64
CA CYS A 3 11.60 15.96 -23.58
C CYS A 3 10.09 16.16 -23.69
N GLY A 4 9.48 16.80 -22.69
CA GLY A 4 8.04 16.98 -22.58
C GLY A 4 7.28 15.92 -21.79
N GLN A 5 7.98 15.09 -21.01
CA GLN A 5 7.36 14.31 -19.94
C GLN A 5 7.45 15.08 -18.62
N ARG A 6 6.33 15.67 -18.18
CA ARG A 6 6.17 16.20 -16.81
C ARG A 6 6.29 15.04 -15.81
N SER A 7 7.48 14.75 -15.34
CA SER A 7 7.64 13.97 -14.12
C SER A 7 8.35 14.84 -13.09
N ALA A 8 7.55 15.28 -12.12
CA ALA A 8 8.07 15.83 -10.90
C ALA A 8 8.94 14.75 -10.22
N ASN A 9 10.19 15.10 -9.91
CA ASN A 9 11.03 14.43 -8.90
C ASN A 9 12.07 13.38 -9.34
N LEU A 10 12.39 13.21 -10.64
CA LEU A 10 13.52 12.35 -11.04
C LEU A 10 14.48 13.07 -12.02
N TRP A 11 15.26 14.02 -11.53
CA TRP A 11 16.44 14.55 -12.24
C TRP A 11 17.58 13.52 -12.13
N LYS A 12 17.51 12.44 -12.92
CA LYS A 12 18.64 11.53 -13.10
C LYS A 12 19.43 11.99 -14.33
N PRO A 13 20.72 12.35 -14.19
CA PRO A 13 21.55 12.64 -15.35
C PRO A 13 21.91 11.29 -15.96
N ASP A 14 21.28 10.92 -17.08
CA ASP A 14 21.76 9.79 -17.87
C ASP A 14 21.99 10.19 -19.32
N PHE A 15 23.02 9.54 -19.84
CA PHE A 15 23.80 9.70 -21.07
C PHE A 15 23.12 10.41 -22.27
N GLY A 16 23.74 11.51 -22.74
CA GLY A 16 23.72 11.87 -24.16
C GLY A 16 23.19 13.26 -24.56
N GLU A 17 22.23 13.84 -23.86
CA GLU A 17 21.74 15.20 -24.13
C GLU A 17 21.52 15.95 -22.81
N ARG A 18 22.37 16.94 -22.50
CA ARG A 18 22.13 17.84 -21.36
C ARG A 18 20.88 18.67 -21.65
N ARG A 19 19.73 18.26 -21.10
CA ARG A 19 18.53 19.08 -21.04
C ARG A 19 18.64 20.05 -19.89
N GLU A 20 18.34 21.29 -20.18
CA GLU A 20 18.47 22.38 -19.21
C GLU A 20 17.11 22.68 -18.58
N CYS A 21 16.01 22.56 -19.32
CA CYS A 21 14.66 22.90 -18.89
C CYS A 21 13.62 22.01 -19.58
N ASP A 22 12.39 21.95 -19.04
CA ASP A 22 11.29 21.20 -19.67
C ASP A 22 9.94 21.86 -19.41
N VAL A 23 9.34 22.41 -20.47
CA VAL A 23 8.03 23.08 -20.43
C VAL A 23 6.94 22.26 -21.14
N GLY A 24 7.23 21.01 -21.50
CA GLY A 24 6.30 20.22 -22.29
C GLY A 24 6.12 20.77 -23.71
N LEU A 25 4.88 20.72 -24.16
CA LEU A 25 4.45 21.23 -25.47
C LEU A 25 4.24 22.76 -25.48
N ASN A 26 4.52 23.46 -24.37
CA ASN A 26 4.27 24.90 -24.27
C ASN A 26 5.35 25.71 -25.01
N ALA A 27 5.08 26.06 -26.26
CA ALA A 27 5.98 26.86 -27.11
C ALA A 27 6.08 28.34 -26.71
N SER A 28 5.10 28.83 -25.93
CA SER A 28 5.03 30.24 -25.54
C SER A 28 5.88 30.60 -24.31
N ASP A 29 6.60 29.63 -23.72
CA ASP A 29 7.46 29.90 -22.58
C ASP A 29 8.62 30.84 -22.98
N PRO A 30 8.85 31.96 -22.27
CA PRO A 30 9.89 32.91 -22.64
C PRO A 30 11.32 32.41 -22.32
N CYS A 31 11.46 31.37 -21.50
CA CYS A 31 12.73 30.92 -20.96
C CYS A 31 13.25 29.64 -21.65
N CYS A 32 12.36 28.74 -22.05
CA CYS A 32 12.69 27.40 -22.52
C CYS A 32 12.12 27.10 -23.91
N TYR A 33 12.85 26.31 -24.70
CA TYR A 33 12.33 25.72 -25.92
C TYR A 33 11.43 24.52 -25.61
N SER A 34 10.27 24.46 -26.28
CA SER A 34 9.31 23.36 -26.10
C SER A 34 9.82 22.04 -26.67
N SER A 35 9.13 20.96 -26.33
CA SER A 35 9.41 19.63 -26.87
C SER A 35 8.96 19.41 -28.32
N ARG A 36 8.35 20.41 -28.96
CA ARG A 36 8.01 20.38 -30.40
C ARG A 36 9.14 20.91 -31.29
N GLU A 37 10.13 21.56 -30.68
CA GLU A 37 11.26 22.13 -31.39
C GLU A 37 12.17 21.02 -31.95
N PRO A 38 12.99 21.30 -32.97
CA PRO A 38 13.90 20.32 -33.50
C PRO A 38 14.89 19.79 -32.46
N ILE A 39 15.25 18.52 -32.65
CA ILE A 39 16.25 17.80 -31.86
C ILE A 39 17.56 18.59 -31.90
N GLY A 40 18.11 18.91 -30.72
CA GLY A 40 19.28 19.77 -30.56
C GLY A 40 18.99 21.09 -29.84
N ILE A 41 17.77 21.65 -29.98
CA ILE A 41 17.34 22.87 -29.26
C ILE A 41 16.16 22.64 -28.32
N GLN A 42 15.35 21.60 -28.56
CA GLN A 42 14.25 21.22 -27.66
C GLN A 42 14.74 21.04 -26.21
N CYS A 43 13.95 21.46 -25.23
CA CYS A 43 14.29 21.37 -23.80
C CYS A 43 15.63 22.04 -23.40
N ARG A 44 16.00 23.11 -24.11
CA ARG A 44 17.13 23.99 -23.76
C ARG A 44 16.66 25.40 -23.46
N LEU A 45 17.49 26.14 -22.71
CA LEU A 45 17.21 27.54 -22.45
C LEU A 45 17.31 28.35 -23.74
N LYS A 46 16.43 29.34 -23.87
CA LYS A 46 16.51 30.35 -24.93
C LYS A 46 17.76 31.21 -24.73
N PRO A 47 18.32 31.80 -25.80
CA PRO A 47 19.48 32.67 -25.68
C PRO A 47 19.21 33.84 -24.73
N ASN A 48 20.23 34.23 -23.96
CA ASN A 48 20.20 35.30 -22.95
C ASN A 48 19.31 35.04 -21.72
N GLN A 49 18.84 33.80 -21.52
CA GLN A 49 18.09 33.42 -20.33
C GLN A 49 18.99 32.71 -19.32
N GLN A 50 18.83 33.02 -18.03
CA GLN A 50 19.67 32.44 -16.97
C GLN A 50 19.07 31.15 -16.41
N CYS A 51 17.73 31.07 -16.37
CA CYS A 51 17.00 29.92 -15.88
C CYS A 51 15.60 29.80 -16.50
N SER A 52 14.94 28.67 -16.24
CA SER A 52 13.51 28.47 -16.49
C SER A 52 12.79 28.09 -15.20
N PRO A 53 11.55 28.55 -14.97
CA PRO A 53 10.71 28.10 -13.84
C PRO A 53 10.54 26.58 -13.75
N SER A 54 10.71 25.86 -14.87
CA SER A 54 10.69 24.39 -14.89
C SER A 54 11.87 23.74 -14.14
N GLN A 55 12.98 24.46 -13.96
CA GLN A 55 14.17 23.98 -13.24
C GLN A 55 14.00 24.02 -11.72
N GLY A 56 13.13 24.92 -11.21
CA GLY A 56 12.84 25.04 -9.79
C GLY A 56 12.24 26.38 -9.37
N LEU A 57 11.87 26.45 -8.10
CA LEU A 57 11.14 27.56 -7.48
C LEU A 57 11.95 28.86 -7.37
N CYS A 58 13.28 28.78 -7.52
CA CYS A 58 14.21 29.92 -7.44
C CYS A 58 14.44 30.63 -8.78
N CYS A 59 13.72 30.26 -9.84
CA CYS A 59 13.67 31.05 -11.07
C CYS A 59 12.43 31.96 -11.09
N SER A 60 12.60 33.19 -11.57
CA SER A 60 11.50 34.13 -11.78
C SER A 60 10.81 33.89 -13.14
N SER A 61 9.62 34.48 -13.34
CA SER A 61 8.94 34.49 -14.64
C SER A 61 9.71 35.28 -15.72
N GLY A 62 10.63 36.15 -15.31
CA GLY A 62 11.56 36.87 -16.20
C GLY A 62 12.82 36.06 -16.55
N CYS A 63 12.84 34.75 -16.30
CA CYS A 63 13.94 33.84 -16.67
C CYS A 63 15.30 34.19 -16.02
N VAL A 64 15.27 34.89 -14.89
CA VAL A 64 16.44 35.25 -14.08
C VAL A 64 16.32 34.63 -12.69
N PHE A 65 17.48 34.34 -12.08
CA PHE A 65 17.52 33.83 -10.71
C PHE A 65 16.89 34.84 -9.75
N LYS A 66 16.08 34.34 -8.83
CA LYS A 66 15.58 35.12 -7.70
C LYS A 66 16.73 35.57 -6.81
N THR A 67 16.61 36.74 -6.19
CA THR A 67 17.63 37.29 -5.29
C THR A 67 17.92 36.36 -4.11
N SER A 68 19.16 36.40 -3.63
CA SER A 68 19.56 35.65 -2.44
C SER A 68 18.71 36.05 -1.24
N GLY A 69 18.24 35.07 -0.47
CA GLY A 69 17.39 35.29 0.70
C GLY A 69 15.89 35.36 0.41
N LEU A 70 15.46 35.29 -0.86
CA LEU A 70 14.03 35.17 -1.18
C LEU A 70 13.52 33.77 -0.83
N LEU A 71 12.38 33.71 -0.15
CA LEU A 71 11.74 32.47 0.29
C LEU A 71 11.32 31.60 -0.90
N CYS A 72 11.72 30.33 -0.91
CA CYS A 72 11.29 29.36 -1.93
C CYS A 72 10.48 28.19 -1.36
N GLU A 73 10.72 27.82 -0.11
CA GLU A 73 9.97 26.78 0.60
C GLU A 73 9.67 27.26 2.02
N GLU A 74 8.40 27.12 2.43
CA GLU A 74 7.94 27.51 3.77
C GLU A 74 8.46 26.54 4.85
N ASP A 75 8.33 26.97 6.10
CA ASP A 75 8.65 26.12 7.25
C ASP A 75 7.67 24.93 7.33
N SER A 76 8.21 23.72 7.48
CA SER A 76 7.43 22.50 7.69
C SER A 76 7.53 22.04 9.15
N GLU A 77 6.79 21.00 9.56
CA GLU A 77 6.88 20.52 10.95
C GLU A 77 8.29 20.06 11.36
N CYS A 78 9.09 19.52 10.43
CA CYS A 78 10.41 18.96 10.72
C CYS A 78 11.58 19.61 9.98
N ARG A 79 11.34 20.54 9.06
CA ARG A 79 12.40 21.24 8.32
C ARG A 79 12.14 22.73 8.31
N MET A 80 13.20 23.51 8.50
CA MET A 80 13.17 24.97 8.45
C MET A 80 12.76 25.45 7.06
N LYS A 81 12.36 26.72 6.95
CA LYS A 81 12.19 27.39 5.66
C LYS A 81 13.48 27.36 4.83
N SER A 82 13.33 27.36 3.50
CA SER A 82 14.46 27.45 2.56
C SER A 82 14.39 28.72 1.71
N MET A 83 15.56 29.26 1.41
CA MET A 83 15.74 30.51 0.67
C MET A 83 16.62 30.29 -0.54
N CYS A 84 16.36 31.05 -1.60
CA CYS A 84 17.16 31.04 -2.81
C CYS A 84 18.58 31.55 -2.54
N THR A 85 19.56 30.97 -3.25
CA THR A 85 20.98 31.35 -3.14
C THR A 85 21.36 32.56 -4.00
N GLY A 86 20.50 32.96 -4.95
CA GLY A 86 20.82 33.99 -5.95
C GLY A 86 21.51 33.48 -7.21
N THR A 87 21.94 32.21 -7.23
CA THR A 87 22.80 31.65 -8.28
C THR A 87 22.27 30.36 -8.91
N SER A 88 21.15 29.84 -8.41
CA SER A 88 20.53 28.60 -8.86
C SER A 88 19.01 28.73 -8.92
N ALA A 89 18.40 28.01 -9.87
CA ALA A 89 16.95 27.92 -10.01
C ALA A 89 16.32 26.91 -9.05
N THR A 90 17.11 25.97 -8.53
CA THR A 90 16.66 24.97 -7.57
C THR A 90 16.65 25.55 -6.16
N CYS A 91 15.57 25.31 -5.42
CA CYS A 91 15.50 25.66 -4.01
C CYS A 91 16.45 24.73 -3.23
N PRO A 92 17.40 25.25 -2.44
CA PRO A 92 18.31 24.41 -1.68
C PRO A 92 17.54 23.57 -0.66
N GLN A 93 18.06 22.38 -0.34
CA GLN A 93 17.40 21.50 0.61
C GLN A 93 17.28 22.18 1.99
N PRO A 94 16.06 22.31 2.54
CA PRO A 94 15.89 22.98 3.83
C PRO A 94 16.55 22.20 4.98
N ALA A 95 17.12 22.94 5.92
CA ALA A 95 17.78 22.38 7.10
C ALA A 95 16.78 21.64 7.99
N ALA A 96 17.19 20.49 8.52
CA ALA A 96 16.39 19.75 9.50
C ALA A 96 16.23 20.58 10.78
N LYS A 97 15.02 20.58 11.35
CA LYS A 97 14.80 21.08 12.71
C LYS A 97 15.50 20.18 13.73
N PRO A 98 15.69 20.65 14.98
CA PRO A 98 16.28 19.84 16.04
C PRO A 98 15.58 18.48 16.17
N ASN A 99 16.37 17.43 16.36
CA ASN A 99 15.84 16.11 16.65
C ASN A 99 14.94 16.18 17.89
N MET A 100 13.91 15.32 17.94
CA MET A 100 12.93 15.26 19.04
C MET A 100 11.91 16.41 19.06
N THR A 101 11.87 17.25 18.02
CA THR A 101 10.77 18.21 17.82
C THR A 101 9.45 17.47 17.58
N LEU A 102 8.37 17.88 18.23
CA LEU A 102 7.04 17.29 18.05
C LEU A 102 6.49 17.59 16.64
N CYS A 103 5.89 16.59 16.00
CA CYS A 103 5.25 16.71 14.69
C CYS A 103 3.99 15.83 14.61
N SER A 104 3.23 15.96 13.52
CA SER A 104 1.98 15.26 13.29
C SER A 104 1.00 15.45 14.47
N LEU A 105 0.70 16.71 14.77
CA LEU A 105 -0.17 17.12 15.89
C LEU A 105 0.32 16.62 17.26
N GLY A 106 1.64 16.42 17.42
CA GLY A 106 2.26 15.96 18.66
C GLY A 106 2.21 14.45 18.89
N THR A 107 1.86 13.66 17.87
CA THR A 107 1.86 12.18 17.97
C THR A 107 3.22 11.57 17.62
N ARG A 108 4.07 12.31 16.92
CA ARG A 108 5.37 11.87 16.42
C ARG A 108 6.47 12.89 16.74
N VAL A 109 7.71 12.50 16.47
CA VAL A 109 8.88 13.35 16.59
C VAL A 109 9.72 13.36 15.32
N CYS A 110 10.32 14.51 15.07
CA CYS A 110 11.26 14.73 13.98
C CYS A 110 12.60 14.08 14.27
N LEU A 111 13.13 13.35 13.29
CA LEU A 111 14.49 12.84 13.29
C LEU A 111 15.13 13.12 11.93
N ASN A 112 16.23 13.86 11.89
CA ASN A 112 16.93 14.23 10.65
C ASN A 112 16.02 14.90 9.59
N GLY A 113 15.02 15.67 10.03
CA GLY A 113 14.09 16.36 9.14
C GLY A 113 12.92 15.52 8.63
N GLU A 114 12.68 14.35 9.23
CA GLU A 114 11.56 13.45 8.89
C GLU A 114 10.64 13.19 10.10
N CYS A 115 9.32 13.28 9.88
CA CYS A 115 8.30 13.03 10.91
C CYS A 115 7.87 11.54 10.94
N SER A 116 8.77 10.66 11.38
CA SER A 116 8.55 9.22 11.33
C SER A 116 8.57 8.52 12.69
N ARG A 117 9.26 9.07 13.69
CA ARG A 117 9.42 8.44 15.00
C ARG A 117 8.23 8.70 15.91
N SER A 118 7.89 7.75 16.77
CA SER A 118 6.79 7.89 17.71
C SER A 118 7.14 8.79 18.90
N LEU A 119 6.11 9.33 19.55
CA LEU A 119 6.27 10.11 20.78
C LEU A 119 6.95 9.31 21.91
N CYS A 120 6.82 7.98 21.92
CA CYS A 120 7.48 7.08 22.88
C CYS A 120 9.00 7.31 22.98
N VAL A 121 9.64 7.69 21.88
CA VAL A 121 11.10 7.86 21.82
C VAL A 121 11.59 8.98 22.74
N LEU A 122 10.78 10.01 23.00
CA LEU A 122 11.10 11.09 23.96
C LEU A 122 11.39 10.57 25.36
N HIS A 123 10.72 9.48 25.74
CA HIS A 123 10.85 8.86 27.05
C HIS A 123 11.74 7.61 27.03
N SER A 124 12.59 7.47 25.99
CA SER A 124 13.43 6.28 25.77
C SER A 124 12.65 4.96 25.61
N LEU A 125 11.37 5.05 25.22
CA LEU A 125 10.51 3.91 24.92
C LEU A 125 10.45 3.67 23.40
N GLU A 126 9.91 2.53 22.99
CA GLU A 126 9.61 2.21 21.59
C GLU A 126 8.10 1.99 21.38
N GLN A 127 7.61 2.28 20.18
CA GLN A 127 6.20 2.05 19.84
C GLN A 127 5.94 0.55 19.66
N CYS A 128 4.79 0.09 20.18
CA CYS A 128 4.33 -1.29 20.08
C CYS A 128 2.85 -1.35 19.71
N ASP A 129 2.39 -2.53 19.31
CA ASP A 129 0.96 -2.80 19.09
C ASP A 129 0.24 -2.96 20.44
N CYS A 130 -0.85 -2.22 20.64
CA CYS A 130 -1.59 -2.27 21.89
C CYS A 130 -2.14 -3.67 22.22
N PRO A 131 -1.95 -4.17 23.45
CA PRO A 131 -2.58 -5.39 23.91
C PRO A 131 -4.10 -5.15 24.05
N GLY A 132 -4.91 -6.12 23.60
CA GLY A 132 -6.38 -6.04 23.68
C GLY A 132 -7.07 -6.35 22.35
N GLU A 133 -8.31 -6.82 22.43
CA GLU A 133 -9.14 -7.19 21.27
C GLU A 133 -9.95 -6.03 20.70
N ASN A 134 -10.05 -4.93 21.43
CA ASN A 134 -10.88 -3.81 21.03
C ASN A 134 -10.28 -3.07 19.82
N LYS A 135 -11.02 -3.01 18.70
CA LYS A 135 -10.53 -2.45 17.42
C LYS A 135 -10.11 -0.98 17.53
N LYS A 136 -10.70 -0.23 18.48
CA LYS A 136 -10.35 1.18 18.73
C LYS A 136 -9.05 1.32 19.50
N GLU A 137 -8.84 0.48 20.51
CA GLU A 137 -7.61 0.51 21.32
C GLU A 137 -6.38 0.15 20.50
N LYS A 138 -6.52 -0.71 19.48
CA LYS A 138 -5.45 -1.02 18.52
C LYS A 138 -4.96 0.19 17.71
N CYS A 139 -5.72 1.29 17.68
CA CYS A 139 -5.36 2.55 17.03
C CYS A 139 -4.95 3.66 18.01
N HIS A 140 -4.77 3.31 19.29
CA HIS A 140 -4.12 4.19 20.25
C HIS A 140 -2.61 3.98 20.24
N MET A 141 -1.86 4.97 20.72
CA MET A 141 -0.43 4.83 20.90
C MET A 141 -0.13 3.98 22.11
N CYS A 142 0.64 2.92 21.89
CA CYS A 142 1.24 2.10 22.93
C CYS A 142 2.76 2.18 22.87
N CYS A 143 3.38 2.16 24.05
CA CYS A 143 4.82 2.19 24.20
C CYS A 143 5.29 1.01 25.06
N GLN A 144 6.48 0.51 24.77
CA GLN A 144 7.18 -0.51 25.55
C GLN A 144 8.61 -0.08 25.82
N GLN A 145 9.27 -0.71 26.80
CA GLN A 145 10.71 -0.56 26.98
C GLN A 145 11.46 -1.20 25.82
N ARG A 146 12.56 -0.56 25.39
CA ARG A 146 13.37 -1.04 24.27
C ARG A 146 13.84 -2.47 24.51
N GLY A 147 13.46 -3.37 23.61
CA GLY A 147 13.86 -4.78 23.66
C GLY A 147 13.07 -5.63 24.66
N ASN A 148 12.00 -5.10 25.28
CA ASN A 148 11.14 -5.86 26.19
C ASN A 148 9.66 -5.76 25.78
N PRO A 149 9.19 -6.65 24.89
CA PRO A 149 7.83 -6.59 24.35
C PRO A 149 6.72 -6.85 25.40
N ASN A 150 7.07 -7.48 26.52
CA ASN A 150 6.12 -7.76 27.61
C ASN A 150 5.72 -6.50 28.39
N THR A 151 6.41 -5.37 28.17
CA THR A 151 6.13 -4.09 28.83
C THR A 151 5.24 -3.16 27.99
N CYS A 152 4.69 -3.65 26.88
CA CYS A 152 3.82 -2.85 26.02
C CYS A 152 2.54 -2.45 26.74
N ALA A 153 2.32 -1.13 26.86
CA ALA A 153 1.16 -0.56 27.51
C ALA A 153 0.65 0.66 26.74
N SER A 154 -0.65 0.94 26.89
CA SER A 154 -1.28 2.15 26.34
C SER A 154 -0.80 3.40 27.05
N THR A 155 -0.69 4.51 26.32
CA THR A 155 -0.46 5.86 26.88
C THR A 155 -1.48 6.25 27.96
N THR A 156 -2.69 5.67 27.93
CA THR A 156 -3.74 5.87 28.94
C THR A 156 -3.62 4.96 30.16
N SER A 157 -2.70 4.00 30.17
CA SER A 157 -2.53 3.05 31.28
C SER A 157 -1.89 3.72 32.50
N SER A 158 -2.10 3.15 33.68
CA SER A 158 -1.42 3.61 34.91
C SER A 158 0.10 3.54 34.81
N VAL A 159 0.63 2.54 34.09
CA VAL A 159 2.08 2.32 33.89
C VAL A 159 2.73 3.50 33.16
N LEU A 160 2.09 4.03 32.12
CA LEU A 160 2.62 5.12 31.31
C LEU A 160 2.09 6.50 31.71
N SER A 161 1.22 6.57 32.72
CA SER A 161 0.65 7.82 33.24
C SER A 161 1.73 8.81 33.71
N MET A 162 2.87 8.32 34.20
CA MET A 162 4.01 9.15 34.61
C MET A 162 4.61 9.95 33.44
N TYR A 163 4.54 9.43 32.22
CA TYR A 163 5.11 10.08 31.02
C TYR A 163 4.06 10.91 30.27
N PHE A 164 2.87 10.35 30.06
CA PHE A 164 1.84 10.95 29.20
C PHE A 164 0.67 11.58 29.99
N LYS A 165 0.74 11.62 31.32
CA LYS A 165 -0.32 12.17 32.20
C LYS A 165 -1.70 11.56 31.95
N GLY A 166 -1.76 10.31 31.49
CA GLY A 166 -3.00 9.62 31.13
C GLY A 166 -3.68 10.16 29.87
N GLN A 167 -3.01 11.01 29.09
CA GLN A 167 -3.56 11.55 27.85
C GLN A 167 -3.69 10.45 26.79
N ARG A 168 -4.86 10.40 26.14
CA ARG A 168 -5.08 9.51 25.01
C ARG A 168 -4.42 10.10 23.77
N VAL A 169 -3.37 9.43 23.29
CA VAL A 169 -2.71 9.77 22.02
C VAL A 169 -3.18 8.76 20.97
N ALA A 170 -3.92 9.24 19.96
CA ALA A 170 -4.36 8.42 18.85
C ALA A 170 -3.26 8.32 17.78
N LEU A 171 -3.22 7.20 17.06
CA LEU A 171 -2.36 7.06 15.89
C LEU A 171 -2.93 7.89 14.72
N VAL A 172 -2.03 8.37 13.87
CA VAL A 172 -2.39 9.09 12.64
C VAL A 172 -3.18 8.16 11.72
N PRO A 173 -4.26 8.62 11.05
CA PRO A 173 -4.97 7.82 10.07
C PRO A 173 -4.02 7.26 8.99
N GLY A 174 -4.22 6.00 8.62
CA GLY A 174 -3.31 5.26 7.75
C GLY A 174 -2.09 4.65 8.46
N SER A 175 -1.95 4.81 9.79
CA SER A 175 -0.95 4.06 10.56
C SER A 175 -1.29 2.58 10.57
N PRO A 176 -0.28 1.68 10.48
CA PRO A 176 -0.51 0.26 10.57
C PRO A 176 -0.99 -0.14 11.96
N CYS A 177 -1.85 -1.15 12.03
CA CYS A 177 -2.37 -1.73 13.26
C CYS A 177 -2.44 -3.26 13.15
N HIS A 178 -2.52 -3.94 14.29
CA HIS A 178 -2.62 -5.41 14.37
C HIS A 178 -1.46 -6.11 13.63
N LYS A 179 -0.21 -5.89 14.05
CA LYS A 179 0.98 -6.50 13.43
C LYS A 179 1.08 -6.25 11.92
N ASN A 180 0.77 -5.02 11.49
CA ASN A 180 0.74 -4.58 10.09
C ASN A 180 -0.29 -5.30 9.19
N GLN A 181 -1.29 -5.96 9.77
CA GLN A 181 -2.37 -6.58 8.99
C GLN A 181 -3.54 -5.63 8.72
N GLY A 182 -3.49 -4.39 9.19
CA GLY A 182 -4.55 -3.42 8.98
C GLY A 182 -4.04 -1.99 9.09
N TYR A 183 -4.95 -1.05 8.86
CA TYR A 183 -4.71 0.38 9.00
C TYR A 183 -5.80 1.06 9.83
N CYS A 184 -5.40 2.11 10.56
CA CYS A 184 -6.31 2.93 11.33
C CYS A 184 -7.07 3.91 10.43
N ASP A 185 -8.41 3.89 10.51
CA ASP A 185 -9.24 4.88 9.82
C ASP A 185 -9.29 6.23 10.58
N HIS A 186 -9.97 7.22 10.01
CA HIS A 186 -10.16 8.54 10.63
C HIS A 186 -10.94 8.46 11.97
N PHE A 187 -11.74 7.40 12.15
CA PHE A 187 -12.49 7.14 13.38
C PHE A 187 -11.71 6.29 14.40
N GLN A 188 -10.38 6.17 14.21
CA GLN A 188 -9.47 5.43 15.10
C GLN A 188 -9.89 3.97 15.27
N THR A 189 -10.44 3.35 14.24
CA THR A 189 -10.80 1.93 14.23
C THR A 189 -9.85 1.18 13.32
N CYS A 190 -9.23 0.12 13.86
CA CYS A 190 -8.33 -0.73 13.08
C CYS A 190 -9.13 -1.54 12.04
N ARG A 191 -8.90 -1.24 10.75
CA ARG A 191 -9.46 -1.97 9.62
C ARG A 191 -8.41 -2.95 9.13
N LEU A 192 -8.66 -4.23 9.35
CA LEU A 192 -7.81 -5.31 8.85
C LEU A 192 -7.93 -5.38 7.33
N LEU A 193 -6.79 -5.47 6.67
CA LEU A 193 -6.66 -5.84 5.28
C LEU A 193 -6.56 -7.34 5.21
N ASP A 194 -7.66 -7.98 4.87
CA ASP A 194 -7.64 -9.38 4.51
C ASP A 194 -6.94 -9.51 3.15
N ALA A 195 -5.68 -9.96 3.17
CA ALA A 195 -4.97 -10.36 1.96
C ALA A 195 -5.62 -11.60 1.30
N ASP A 196 -6.39 -12.35 2.09
CA ASP A 196 -7.27 -13.41 1.63
C ASP A 196 -8.53 -12.78 1.04
N GLY A 197 -8.56 -12.68 -0.30
CA GLY A 197 -9.75 -12.30 -1.03
C GLY A 197 -10.96 -13.17 -0.64
N PRO A 198 -12.19 -12.76 -1.00
CA PRO A 198 -13.42 -13.46 -0.61
C PRO A 198 -13.44 -14.96 -0.96
N ILE A 199 -12.67 -15.36 -1.99
CA ILE A 199 -12.55 -16.74 -2.47
C ILE A 199 -11.74 -17.62 -1.50
N ALA A 200 -10.70 -17.10 -0.86
CA ALA A 200 -9.89 -17.86 0.11
C ALA A 200 -10.66 -18.16 1.40
N ARG A 201 -11.55 -17.24 1.81
CA ARG A 201 -12.49 -17.43 2.93
C ARG A 201 -13.52 -18.52 2.65
N LEU A 202 -14.07 -18.53 1.43
CA LEU A 202 -15.02 -19.55 1.01
C LEU A 202 -14.34 -20.94 0.95
N LYS A 203 -13.10 -21.02 0.46
CA LYS A 203 -12.32 -22.26 0.42
C LYS A 203 -12.12 -22.87 1.81
N ASN A 204 -11.69 -22.08 2.80
CA ASN A 204 -11.45 -22.61 4.15
C ASN A 204 -12.72 -22.91 4.95
N SER A 205 -13.82 -22.17 4.73
CA SER A 205 -15.04 -22.38 5.49
C SER A 205 -15.96 -23.44 4.87
N PHE A 206 -15.93 -23.62 3.55
CA PHE A 206 -16.77 -24.61 2.84
C PHE A 206 -16.04 -25.94 2.66
N LEU A 207 -14.71 -25.92 2.48
CA LEU A 207 -13.89 -27.12 2.31
C LEU A 207 -12.97 -27.25 3.53
N ASN A 208 -13.49 -27.80 4.62
CA ASN A 208 -12.63 -28.39 5.65
C ASN A 208 -11.90 -29.59 5.01
N LEU A 209 -10.76 -29.32 4.38
CA LEU A 209 -9.88 -30.29 3.71
C LEU A 209 -9.40 -31.43 4.62
N ARG A 210 -9.67 -31.34 5.93
CA ARG A 210 -9.38 -32.40 6.89
C ARG A 210 -10.28 -33.63 6.72
N GLU A 211 -11.49 -33.49 6.18
CA GLU A 211 -12.33 -34.66 5.85
C GLU A 211 -12.04 -35.23 4.45
N PHE A 212 -11.46 -34.44 3.54
CA PHE A 212 -11.15 -34.92 2.18
C PHE A 212 -9.85 -35.71 2.11
N ASP A 213 -8.87 -35.47 2.97
CA ASP A 213 -7.66 -36.30 3.00
C ASP A 213 -8.01 -37.75 3.36
N ASP A 214 -8.87 -37.97 4.37
CA ASP A 214 -9.32 -39.31 4.76
C ASP A 214 -10.15 -40.00 3.66
N VAL A 215 -11.04 -39.26 2.98
CA VAL A 215 -11.85 -39.82 1.88
C VAL A 215 -11.01 -40.10 0.64
N ALA A 216 -10.07 -39.24 0.29
CA ALA A 216 -9.20 -39.42 -0.88
C ALA A 216 -8.26 -40.61 -0.70
N ASP A 217 -7.73 -40.83 0.50
CA ASP A 217 -6.88 -41.98 0.79
C ASP A 217 -7.68 -43.29 0.90
N TRP A 218 -8.89 -43.24 1.45
CA TRP A 218 -9.82 -44.37 1.39
C TRP A 218 -10.17 -44.75 -0.05
N MET A 219 -10.45 -43.77 -0.90
CA MET A 219 -10.81 -43.96 -2.31
C MET A 219 -9.67 -44.59 -3.12
N LYS A 220 -8.40 -44.24 -2.83
CA LYS A 220 -7.22 -44.91 -3.40
C LYS A 220 -7.07 -46.33 -2.86
N ALA A 221 -7.25 -46.54 -1.55
CA ALA A 221 -7.08 -47.84 -0.92
C ALA A 221 -8.12 -48.86 -1.39
N HIS A 222 -9.35 -48.42 -1.69
CA HIS A 222 -10.50 -49.30 -2.01
C HIS A 222 -11.10 -49.01 -3.39
N TRP A 223 -10.25 -48.68 -4.38
CA TRP A 223 -10.65 -48.43 -5.77
C TRP A 223 -11.46 -49.60 -6.38
N TRP A 224 -11.15 -50.83 -5.99
CA TRP A 224 -11.84 -52.04 -6.43
C TRP A 224 -13.30 -52.09 -5.98
N ALA A 225 -13.64 -51.55 -4.82
CA ALA A 225 -15.02 -51.53 -4.30
C ALA A 225 -15.91 -50.60 -5.15
N ILE A 226 -15.35 -49.50 -5.66
CA ILE A 226 -16.01 -48.57 -6.57
C ILE A 226 -16.29 -49.26 -7.91
N LEU A 227 -15.32 -50.00 -8.45
CA LEU A 227 -15.52 -50.79 -9.66
C LEU A 227 -16.58 -51.86 -9.51
N LEU A 228 -16.60 -52.59 -8.38
CA LEU A 228 -17.64 -53.58 -8.10
C LEU A 228 -19.02 -52.92 -7.94
N GLY A 229 -19.10 -51.74 -7.33
CA GLY A 229 -20.34 -50.96 -7.23
C GLY A 229 -20.87 -50.56 -8.61
N ILE A 230 -20.01 -50.05 -9.49
CA ILE A 230 -20.39 -49.67 -10.86
C ILE A 230 -20.84 -50.91 -11.65
N LEU A 231 -20.06 -52.00 -11.62
CA LEU A 231 -20.43 -53.26 -12.29
C LEU A 231 -21.76 -53.82 -11.77
N GLY A 232 -22.00 -53.75 -10.46
CA GLY A 232 -23.25 -54.15 -9.84
C GLY A 232 -24.43 -53.34 -10.34
N VAL A 233 -24.31 -52.01 -10.37
CA VAL A 233 -25.36 -51.13 -10.91
C VAL A 233 -25.60 -51.39 -12.39
N SER A 234 -24.53 -51.56 -13.19
CA SER A 234 -24.67 -51.93 -14.61
C SER A 234 -25.36 -53.27 -14.81
N ALA A 235 -25.06 -54.28 -13.98
CA ALA A 235 -25.71 -55.59 -14.04
C ALA A 235 -27.20 -55.51 -13.64
N VAL A 236 -27.54 -54.70 -12.63
CA VAL A 236 -28.94 -54.46 -12.25
C VAL A 236 -29.68 -53.75 -13.38
N MET A 237 -29.09 -52.71 -13.97
CA MET A 237 -29.68 -52.01 -15.12
C MET A 237 -29.88 -52.96 -16.30
N ALA A 238 -28.88 -53.77 -16.66
CA ALA A 238 -29.01 -54.79 -17.71
C ALA A 238 -30.08 -55.84 -17.36
N GLY A 239 -30.12 -56.31 -16.12
CA GLY A 239 -31.11 -57.27 -15.63
C GLY A 239 -32.54 -56.71 -15.71
N THR A 240 -32.76 -55.46 -15.32
CA THR A 240 -34.07 -54.80 -15.46
C THR A 240 -34.47 -54.65 -16.93
N VAL A 241 -33.55 -54.30 -17.83
CA VAL A 241 -33.84 -54.21 -19.27
C VAL A 241 -34.16 -55.59 -19.86
N CYS A 242 -33.46 -56.66 -19.46
CA CYS A 242 -33.80 -58.01 -19.91
C CYS A 242 -35.16 -58.49 -19.35
N LEU A 243 -35.42 -58.28 -18.06
CA LEU A 243 -36.66 -58.73 -17.42
C LEU A 243 -37.91 -57.98 -17.92
N PHE A 244 -37.82 -56.66 -18.09
CA PHE A 244 -38.92 -55.84 -18.62
C PHE A 244 -38.94 -55.76 -20.16
N GLY A 245 -37.86 -56.15 -20.84
CA GLY A 245 -37.81 -56.28 -22.30
C GLY A 245 -38.56 -57.51 -22.81
N HIS A 246 -38.46 -58.64 -22.11
CA HIS A 246 -39.19 -59.87 -22.47
C HIS A 246 -40.72 -59.76 -22.31
N THR A 247 -41.21 -58.85 -21.46
CA THR A 247 -42.66 -58.65 -21.29
C THR A 247 -43.32 -57.90 -22.45
N LEU A 248 -42.56 -57.15 -23.27
CA LEU A 248 -43.12 -56.48 -24.46
C LEU A 248 -43.38 -57.47 -25.60
N GLU A 249 -42.49 -58.43 -25.81
CA GLU A 249 -42.64 -59.42 -26.90
C GLU A 249 -43.75 -60.45 -26.61
N SER A 250 -44.08 -60.69 -25.34
CA SER A 250 -45.20 -61.58 -24.95
C SER A 250 -46.58 -60.90 -25.03
N VAL A 251 -46.65 -59.57 -24.90
CA VAL A 251 -47.93 -58.82 -24.95
C VAL A 251 -48.38 -58.58 -26.40
N ASP A 252 -47.46 -58.33 -27.34
CA ASP A 252 -47.82 -58.13 -28.76
C ASP A 252 -48.40 -59.40 -29.42
N ARG A 253 -48.14 -60.60 -28.90
CA ARG A 253 -48.64 -61.86 -29.48
C ARG A 253 -50.03 -62.27 -28.97
N GLU A 254 -50.54 -61.70 -27.89
CA GLU A 254 -51.91 -61.97 -27.40
C GLU A 254 -52.98 -61.03 -27.98
N GLU A 255 -52.63 -59.85 -28.50
CA GLU A 255 -53.60 -58.91 -29.09
C GLU A 255 -53.98 -59.25 -30.56
N THR A 256 -53.30 -60.22 -31.21
CA THR A 256 -53.57 -60.62 -32.61
C THR A 256 -54.53 -61.83 -32.72
N THR A 257 -55.09 -62.34 -31.61
CA THR A 257 -55.96 -63.54 -31.62
C THR A 257 -57.36 -63.33 -31.04
N ARG A 258 -57.87 -62.08 -31.01
CA ARG A 258 -59.26 -61.79 -30.66
C ARG A 258 -59.97 -60.97 -31.73
#